data_AF-A0A5J4PKT6-F1
#
_entry.id   AF-A0A5J4PKT6-F1
#
_cell.length_a   1.000
_cell.length_b   1.000
_cell.length_c   1.000
_cell.angle_alpha   90.00
_cell.angle_beta   90.00
_cell.angle_gamma   90.00
#
_symmetry.space_group_name_H-M   'P 1'
#
loop_
_entity.id
_entity.type
_entity.pdbx_description
1 polymer ?
#
loop_
_entity_poly.entity_id
_entity_poly.type
_entity_poly.pdbx_seq_one_letter_code
_entity_poly.pdbx_strand_id
1 'polypeptide(L)'
;MHNLKANFDKMLDVCKHFGKEFVNERGNIPRCGVVPRFSDLEVIALSLAAEALSIDSENLLFIKLSTDYKDDFPHLISRRQYNDRRKYVFDLTNSIRKRMANSLNEYEDMYCVDSKPVEICRLSRSSRSKVGKEDYSKAPSKGYCASQNRYYYGYKLPCRMLY
;
A
#
# COMPACT_ATOMS: atom_id res chain seq x y z
N MET A 1 8.30 17.34 -12.74
CA MET A 1 8.54 16.44 -13.90
C MET A 1 7.87 15.10 -13.64
N HIS A 2 6.67 14.88 -14.17
CA HIS A 2 5.92 13.62 -13.99
C HIS A 2 6.14 12.71 -15.20
N ASN A 3 7.31 12.08 -15.30
CA ASN A 3 7.55 11.05 -16.31
C ASN A 3 7.29 9.68 -15.69
N LEU A 4 6.28 8.98 -16.21
CA LEU A 4 5.85 7.67 -15.71
C LEU A 4 6.95 6.62 -15.87
N LYS A 5 7.67 6.65 -16.99
CA LYS A 5 8.76 5.71 -17.27
C LYS A 5 9.92 5.88 -16.29
N ALA A 6 10.35 7.12 -16.05
CA ALA A 6 11.43 7.39 -15.10
C ALA A 6 11.07 6.95 -13.66
N ASN A 7 9.82 7.15 -13.24
CA ASN A 7 9.35 6.67 -11.94
C ASN A 7 9.25 5.15 -11.90
N PHE A 8 8.77 4.52 -12.97
CA PHE A 8 8.72 3.07 -13.09
C PHE A 8 10.11 2.45 -12.98
N ASP A 9 11.12 2.98 -13.68
CA ASP A 9 12.47 2.42 -13.66
C ASP A 9 13.09 2.53 -12.25
N LYS A 10 12.92 3.68 -11.58
CA LYS A 10 13.35 3.85 -10.18
C LYS A 10 12.66 2.87 -9.24
N MET A 11 11.34 2.71 -9.37
CA MET A 11 10.57 1.78 -8.54
C MET A 11 10.96 0.33 -8.82
N LEU A 12 11.27 0.00 -10.08
CA LEU A 12 11.71 -1.33 -10.46
C LEU A 12 13.07 -1.68 -9.85
N ASP A 13 14.01 -0.74 -9.81
CA ASP A 13 15.32 -0.95 -9.18
C ASP A 13 15.20 -1.16 -7.67
N VAL A 14 14.33 -0.40 -7.01
CA VAL A 14 13.99 -0.59 -5.59
C VAL A 14 13.37 -1.97 -5.36
N CYS A 15 12.37 -2.35 -6.17
CA CYS A 15 11.74 -3.67 -6.10
C CYS A 15 12.74 -4.80 -6.33
N LYS A 16 13.68 -4.65 -7.26
CA LYS A 16 14.75 -5.62 -7.49
C LYS A 16 15.69 -5.71 -6.29
N HIS A 17 16.06 -4.59 -5.67
CA HIS A 17 16.94 -4.57 -4.51
C HIS A 17 16.33 -5.33 -3.31
N PHE A 18 15.09 -5.01 -2.94
CA PHE A 18 14.41 -5.62 -1.79
C PHE A 18 13.81 -7.01 -2.09
N GLY A 19 13.56 -7.30 -3.37
CA GLY A 19 12.88 -8.50 -3.83
C GLY A 19 13.77 -9.71 -4.11
N LYS A 20 15.11 -9.56 -4.18
CA LYS A 20 16.03 -10.62 -4.69
C LYS A 20 15.82 -12.01 -4.09
N GLU A 21 15.46 -12.09 -2.81
CA GLU A 21 15.29 -13.38 -2.12
C GLU A 21 13.94 -14.05 -2.36
N PHE A 22 12.95 -13.30 -2.88
CA PHE A 22 11.60 -13.79 -3.09
C PHE A 22 11.29 -14.15 -4.55
N VAL A 23 12.17 -13.79 -5.47
CA VAL A 23 11.96 -13.96 -6.91
C VAL A 23 13.12 -14.65 -7.59
N ASN A 24 12.84 -15.25 -8.74
CA ASN A 24 13.84 -15.84 -9.61
C ASN A 24 14.67 -14.74 -10.30
N GLU A 25 15.74 -15.13 -11.02
CA GLU A 25 16.61 -14.21 -11.80
C GLU A 25 15.84 -13.26 -12.74
N ARG A 26 14.66 -13.70 -13.22
CA ARG A 26 13.78 -12.93 -14.10
C ARG A 26 12.74 -12.06 -13.37
N GLY A 27 12.83 -11.90 -12.04
CA GLY A 27 11.91 -11.07 -11.27
C GLY A 27 10.49 -11.64 -11.12
N ASN A 28 10.35 -12.97 -11.18
CA ASN A 28 9.06 -13.65 -11.06
C ASN A 28 9.02 -14.54 -9.81
N ILE A 29 7.84 -14.72 -9.23
CA ILE A 29 7.61 -15.71 -8.18
C ILE A 29 7.82 -17.10 -8.80
N PRO A 30 8.57 -18.01 -8.15
CA PRO A 30 8.76 -19.36 -8.65
C PRO A 30 7.42 -20.06 -8.85
N ARG A 31 7.14 -20.45 -10.10
CA ARG A 31 5.93 -21.18 -10.49
C ARG A 31 6.23 -22.15 -11.63
N CYS A 32 5.46 -23.21 -11.72
CA CYS A 32 5.49 -24.10 -12.87
C CYS A 32 4.85 -23.42 -14.09
N GLY A 33 5.43 -23.63 -15.27
CA GLY A 33 4.89 -23.17 -16.55
C GLY A 33 5.69 -22.05 -17.22
N VAL A 34 5.04 -21.36 -18.16
CA VAL A 34 5.70 -20.33 -18.99
C VAL A 34 5.99 -19.10 -18.14
N VAL A 35 7.25 -18.68 -18.15
CA VAL A 35 7.67 -17.43 -17.50
C VAL A 35 7.09 -16.26 -18.29
N PRO A 36 6.29 -15.35 -17.67
CA PRO A 36 5.73 -14.23 -18.38
C PRO A 36 6.82 -13.24 -18.80
N ARG A 37 6.61 -12.57 -19.93
CA ARG A 37 7.53 -11.55 -20.47
C ARG A 37 7.59 -10.30 -19.60
N PHE A 38 6.43 -9.86 -19.11
CA PHE A 38 6.33 -8.84 -18.08
C PHE A 38 6.44 -9.54 -16.73
N SER A 39 7.47 -9.26 -15.95
CA SER A 39 7.78 -9.92 -14.68
C SER A 39 6.82 -9.51 -13.56
N ASP A 40 6.77 -10.30 -12.49
CA ASP A 40 5.96 -9.97 -11.31
C ASP A 40 6.50 -8.70 -10.60
N LEU A 41 7.82 -8.49 -10.57
CA LEU A 41 8.42 -7.25 -10.07
C LEU A 41 8.01 -6.02 -10.89
N GLU A 42 7.90 -6.14 -12.22
CA GLU A 42 7.42 -5.04 -13.07
C GLU A 42 5.94 -4.72 -12.82
N VAL A 43 5.11 -5.72 -12.52
CA VAL A 43 3.71 -5.48 -12.09
C VAL A 43 3.67 -4.66 -10.80
N ILE A 44 4.52 -5.02 -9.82
CA ILE A 44 4.61 -4.29 -8.55
C ILE A 44 5.13 -2.88 -8.78
N ALA A 45 6.22 -2.72 -9.53
CA ALA A 45 6.81 -1.42 -9.84
C ALA A 45 5.82 -0.49 -10.56
N LEU A 46 5.02 -1.02 -11.49
CA LEU A 46 3.98 -0.24 -12.17
C LEU A 46 2.88 0.20 -11.21
N SER A 47 2.45 -0.66 -10.29
CA SER A 47 1.47 -0.30 -9.25
C SER A 47 2.00 0.83 -8.36
N LEU A 48 3.25 0.72 -7.90
CA LEU A 48 3.88 1.74 -7.05
C LEU A 48 4.10 3.06 -7.81
N ALA A 49 4.50 3.00 -9.09
CA ALA A 49 4.67 4.18 -9.92
C ALA A 49 3.33 4.90 -10.19
N ALA A 50 2.24 4.14 -10.40
CA ALA A 50 0.90 4.70 -10.54
C ALA A 50 0.43 5.38 -9.24
N GLU A 51 0.66 4.74 -8.09
CA GLU A 51 0.37 5.29 -6.76
C GLU A 51 1.17 6.59 -6.52
N ALA A 52 2.46 6.61 -6.85
CA ALA A 52 3.33 7.79 -6.72
C ALA A 52 2.95 8.96 -7.63
N LEU A 53 2.22 8.68 -8.72
CA LEU A 53 1.67 9.68 -9.63
C LEU A 53 0.20 10.01 -9.34
N SER A 54 -0.36 9.48 -8.25
CA SER A 54 -1.77 9.64 -7.86
C SER A 54 -2.75 9.27 -8.99
N ILE A 55 -2.42 8.21 -9.75
CA ILE A 55 -3.30 7.65 -10.78
C ILE A 55 -4.14 6.55 -10.14
N ASP A 56 -5.33 6.93 -9.68
CA ASP A 56 -6.22 6.01 -8.97
C ASP A 56 -7.07 5.13 -9.91
N SER A 57 -7.16 5.49 -11.20
CA SER A 57 -7.92 4.75 -12.20
C SER A 57 -7.02 3.87 -13.05
N GLU A 58 -7.22 2.55 -12.99
CA GLU A 58 -6.49 1.62 -13.87
C GLU A 58 -6.82 1.85 -15.34
N ASN A 59 -8.04 2.30 -15.65
CA ASN A 59 -8.40 2.61 -17.03
C ASN A 59 -7.56 3.78 -17.56
N LEU A 60 -7.43 4.84 -16.76
CA LEU A 60 -6.58 5.98 -17.10
C LEU A 60 -5.11 5.59 -17.25
N LEU A 61 -4.61 4.73 -16.35
CA LEU A 61 -3.24 4.22 -16.41
C LEU A 61 -2.97 3.50 -17.74
N PHE A 62 -3.84 2.58 -18.15
CA PHE A 62 -3.67 1.83 -19.38
C PHE A 62 -3.83 2.68 -20.65
N ILE A 63 -4.72 3.68 -20.63
CA ILE A 63 -4.81 4.65 -21.73
C ILE A 63 -3.48 5.40 -21.88
N LYS A 64 -2.95 5.99 -20.79
CA LYS A 64 -1.66 6.69 -20.81
C LYS A 64 -0.51 5.81 -21.28
N LEU A 65 -0.42 4.58 -20.77
CA LEU A 65 0.60 3.63 -21.20
C LEU A 65 0.52 3.31 -22.70
N SER A 66 -0.71 3.20 -23.24
CA SER A 66 -0.92 2.89 -24.64
C SER A 66 -0.71 4.07 -25.60
N THR A 67 -0.94 5.29 -25.14
CA THR A 67 -0.86 6.52 -25.95
C THR A 67 0.52 7.16 -25.86
N ASP A 68 1.02 7.38 -24.65
CA ASP A 68 2.20 8.23 -24.40
C ASP A 68 3.50 7.41 -24.24
N TYR A 69 3.39 6.15 -23.81
CA TYR A 69 4.54 5.31 -23.41
C TYR A 69 4.57 3.95 -24.12
N LYS A 70 3.97 3.85 -25.30
CA LYS A 70 3.83 2.58 -26.02
C LYS A 70 5.18 1.92 -26.33
N ASP A 71 6.16 2.73 -26.71
CA ASP A 71 7.51 2.25 -27.07
C ASP A 71 8.34 1.88 -25.84
N ASP A 72 8.07 2.51 -24.69
CA ASP A 72 8.76 2.25 -23.42
C ASP A 72 8.30 0.95 -22.73
N PHE A 73 7.09 0.47 -23.06
CA PHE A 73 6.49 -0.75 -22.49
C PHE A 73 6.11 -1.77 -23.58
N PRO A 74 7.09 -2.33 -24.33
CA PRO A 74 6.83 -3.21 -25.48
C PRO A 74 6.22 -4.57 -25.10
N HIS A 75 6.23 -4.94 -23.81
CA HIS A 75 5.68 -6.18 -23.29
C HIS A 75 4.52 -5.95 -22.31
N LEU A 76 3.86 -4.79 -22.41
CA LEU A 76 2.72 -4.47 -21.57
C LEU A 76 1.61 -5.53 -21.71
N ILE A 77 1.17 -6.06 -20.57
CA ILE A 77 0.07 -7.03 -20.49
C ILE A 77 -1.29 -6.33 -20.59
N SER A 78 -2.35 -7.08 -20.88
CA SER A 78 -3.70 -6.49 -20.87
C SER A 78 -4.11 -6.01 -19.47
N ARG A 79 -4.99 -5.01 -19.39
CA ARG A 79 -5.56 -4.50 -18.11
C ARG A 79 -6.11 -5.62 -17.23
N ARG A 80 -6.80 -6.61 -17.82
CA ARG A 80 -7.33 -7.77 -17.09
C ARG A 80 -6.20 -8.59 -16.47
N GLN A 81 -5.21 -8.97 -17.27
CA GLN A 81 -4.06 -9.74 -16.80
C GLN A 81 -3.27 -8.99 -15.73
N TYR A 82 -3.13 -7.67 -15.87
CA TYR A 82 -2.51 -6.82 -14.85
C TYR A 82 -3.26 -6.89 -13.53
N ASN A 83 -4.59 -6.74 -13.54
CA ASN A 83 -5.39 -6.80 -12.33
C ASN A 83 -5.33 -8.17 -11.65
N ASP A 84 -5.41 -9.25 -12.43
CA ASP A 84 -5.33 -10.62 -11.90
C ASP A 84 -3.95 -10.89 -11.30
N ARG A 85 -2.87 -10.44 -11.96
CA ARG A 85 -1.50 -10.58 -11.46
C ARG A 85 -1.21 -9.69 -10.27
N ARG A 86 -1.73 -8.44 -10.24
CA ARG A 86 -1.57 -7.52 -9.11
C ARG A 86 -2.15 -8.12 -7.82
N LYS A 87 -3.27 -8.84 -7.93
CA LYS A 87 -3.84 -9.60 -6.80
C LYS A 87 -2.94 -10.77 -6.40
N TYR A 88 -2.43 -11.52 -7.36
CA TYR A 88 -1.54 -12.65 -7.10
C TYR A 88 -0.23 -12.24 -6.39
N VAL A 89 0.36 -11.10 -6.77
CA VAL A 89 1.63 -10.60 -6.19
C VAL A 89 1.44 -9.77 -4.93
N PHE A 90 0.24 -9.77 -4.33
CA PHE A 90 -0.08 -8.94 -3.17
C PHE A 90 0.84 -9.23 -1.97
N ASP A 91 1.06 -10.51 -1.64
CA ASP A 91 1.90 -10.91 -0.51
C ASP A 91 3.38 -10.58 -0.73
N LEU A 92 3.86 -10.72 -1.98
CA LEU A 92 5.20 -10.28 -2.37
C LEU A 92 5.34 -8.77 -2.21
N THR A 93 4.35 -8.01 -2.66
CA THR A 93 4.33 -6.55 -2.52
C THR A 93 4.39 -6.14 -1.05
N ASN A 94 3.63 -6.81 -0.18
CA ASN A 94 3.64 -6.55 1.24
C ASN A 94 5.00 -6.88 1.88
N SER A 95 5.64 -7.98 1.45
CA SER A 95 6.97 -8.37 1.91
C SER A 95 8.03 -7.34 1.52
N ILE A 96 8.00 -6.86 0.28
CA ILE A 96 8.88 -5.77 -0.20
C ILE A 96 8.63 -4.49 0.61
N ARG A 97 7.37 -4.08 0.78
CA ARG A 97 7.01 -2.89 1.58
C ARG A 97 7.51 -2.98 3.02
N LYS A 98 7.39 -4.13 3.67
CA LYS A 98 7.90 -4.35 5.02
C LYS A 98 9.43 -4.21 5.08
N ARG A 99 10.15 -4.75 4.10
CA ARG A 99 11.62 -4.60 4.05
C ARG A 99 12.04 -3.16 3.83
N MET A 100 11.37 -2.46 2.93
CA MET A 100 11.59 -1.04 2.72
C MET A 100 11.37 -0.25 4.02
N ALA A 101 10.24 -0.48 4.69
CA ALA A 101 9.95 0.17 5.96
C ALA A 101 10.99 -0.18 7.04
N ASN A 102 11.43 -1.43 7.13
CA ASN A 102 12.44 -1.83 8.12
C ASN A 102 13.80 -1.18 7.83
N SER A 103 14.21 -1.09 6.56
CA SER A 103 15.46 -0.44 6.16
C SER A 103 15.45 1.07 6.43
N LEU A 104 14.30 1.73 6.30
CA LEU A 104 14.15 3.14 6.63
C LEU A 104 14.17 3.37 8.16
N ASN A 105 13.57 2.45 8.92
CA ASN A 105 13.45 2.55 10.38
C ASN A 105 14.61 1.91 11.16
N GLU A 106 15.70 1.50 10.50
CA GLU A 106 16.79 0.72 11.14
C GLU A 106 17.45 1.47 12.33
N TYR A 107 17.38 2.81 12.33
CA TYR A 107 17.98 3.66 13.35
C TYR A 107 16.95 4.40 14.22
N GLU A 108 15.65 4.16 14.02
CA GLU A 108 14.58 4.84 14.77
C GLU A 108 13.98 3.94 15.86
N ASP A 109 14.40 4.17 17.11
CA ASP A 109 13.82 3.53 18.30
C ASP A 109 12.57 4.24 18.84
N MET A 110 12.26 5.43 18.32
CA MET A 110 11.16 6.29 18.80
C MET A 110 10.21 6.64 17.65
N TYR A 111 8.95 6.21 17.74
CA TYR A 111 7.91 6.57 16.77
C TYR A 111 6.97 7.62 17.34
N CYS A 112 6.81 8.74 16.63
CA CYS A 112 5.73 9.70 16.92
C CYS A 112 4.40 9.16 16.37
N VAL A 113 3.57 8.61 17.26
CA VAL A 113 2.22 8.17 16.91
C VAL A 113 1.24 9.31 17.17
N ASP A 114 0.72 9.92 16.11
CA ASP A 114 -0.48 10.76 16.25
C ASP A 114 -1.71 9.86 16.29
N SER A 115 -2.66 10.15 17.17
CA SER A 115 -3.88 9.35 17.26
C SER A 115 -5.11 10.21 17.04
N LYS A 116 -5.91 9.84 16.04
CA LYS A 116 -7.17 10.52 15.75
C LYS A 116 -8.32 9.79 16.44
N PRO A 117 -9.19 10.50 17.18
CA PRO A 117 -10.37 9.89 17.75
C PRO A 117 -11.40 9.57 16.66
N VAL A 118 -11.90 8.34 16.65
CA VAL A 118 -13.06 7.92 15.87
C VAL A 118 -14.23 7.75 16.83
N GLU A 119 -15.12 8.73 16.83
CA GLU A 119 -16.32 8.74 17.66
C GLU A 119 -17.37 7.79 17.08
N ILE A 120 -17.89 6.88 17.90
CA ILE A 120 -19.00 5.99 17.52
C ILE A 120 -20.33 6.66 17.82
N CYS A 121 -20.43 7.30 18.99
CA CYS A 121 -21.60 8.08 19.38
C CYS A 121 -21.21 9.14 20.41
N ARG A 122 -22.10 10.12 20.57
CA ARG A 122 -21.97 11.13 21.62
C ARG A 122 -21.96 10.47 23.00
N LEU A 123 -21.18 11.04 23.92
CA LEU A 123 -21.03 10.56 25.31
C LEU A 123 -22.36 10.33 26.03
N SER A 124 -23.37 11.17 25.77
CA SER A 124 -24.71 11.02 26.34
C SER A 124 -25.40 9.70 25.98
N ARG A 125 -24.98 9.05 24.88
CA ARG A 125 -25.53 7.78 24.39
C ARG A 125 -24.56 6.61 24.58
N SER A 126 -23.41 6.80 25.21
CA SER A 126 -22.39 5.75 25.34
C SER A 126 -22.88 4.53 26.12
N SER A 127 -23.72 4.75 27.16
CA SER A 127 -24.31 3.68 27.96
C SER A 127 -25.27 2.80 27.15
N ARG A 128 -26.00 3.39 26.20
CA ARG A 128 -26.98 2.72 25.34
C ARG A 128 -26.37 2.07 24.10
N SER A 129 -25.11 2.39 23.76
CA SER A 129 -24.44 1.80 22.61
C SER A 129 -24.17 0.32 22.86
N LYS A 130 -24.56 -0.54 21.91
CA LYS A 130 -24.25 -1.97 21.88
C LYS A 130 -23.09 -2.31 20.93
N VAL A 131 -22.58 -1.31 20.20
CA VAL A 131 -21.56 -1.49 19.16
C VAL A 131 -20.25 -1.94 19.79
N GLY A 132 -19.71 -3.07 19.31
CA GLY A 132 -18.37 -3.56 19.66
C GLY A 132 -18.20 -4.07 21.09
N LYS A 133 -19.28 -4.27 21.86
CA LYS A 133 -19.21 -4.71 23.28
C LYS A 133 -19.10 -6.22 23.48
N GLU A 134 -19.12 -7.02 22.42
CA GLU A 134 -19.06 -8.48 22.51
C GLU A 134 -17.65 -9.00 22.88
N ASP A 135 -16.60 -8.28 22.47
CA ASP A 135 -15.21 -8.58 22.79
C ASP A 135 -14.63 -7.41 23.61
N TYR A 136 -14.32 -7.66 24.88
CA TYR A 136 -13.83 -6.63 25.81
C TYR A 136 -12.55 -5.96 25.30
N SER A 137 -11.67 -6.73 24.63
CA SER A 137 -10.40 -6.21 24.10
C SER A 137 -10.58 -5.19 22.97
N LYS A 138 -11.73 -5.25 22.28
CA LYS A 138 -12.08 -4.38 21.15
C LYS A 138 -13.23 -3.44 21.49
N ALA A 139 -13.62 -3.35 22.77
CA ALA A 139 -14.73 -2.53 23.15
C ALA A 139 -14.36 -1.04 23.07
N PRO A 140 -15.28 -0.18 22.57
CA PRO A 140 -15.01 1.25 22.52
C PRO A 140 -14.95 1.85 23.91
N SER A 141 -14.03 2.80 24.09
CA SER A 141 -13.76 3.45 25.38
C SER A 141 -13.98 4.95 25.30
N LYS A 142 -14.11 5.57 26.48
CA LYS A 142 -14.16 7.03 26.58
C LYS A 142 -12.73 7.55 26.54
N GLY A 143 -12.47 8.54 25.69
CA GLY A 143 -11.18 9.20 25.57
C GLY A 143 -11.32 10.70 25.48
N TYR A 144 -10.20 11.40 25.62
CA TYR A 144 -10.08 12.84 25.41
C TYR A 144 -9.11 13.10 24.25
N CYS A 145 -9.50 14.03 23.38
CA CYS A 145 -8.69 14.51 22.28
C CYS A 145 -8.29 15.96 22.55
N ALA A 146 -7.01 16.16 22.89
CA ALA A 146 -6.47 17.47 23.24
C ALA A 146 -6.52 18.46 22.07
N SER A 147 -6.22 18.01 20.85
CA SER A 147 -6.22 18.87 19.66
C SER A 147 -7.59 19.48 19.32
N GLN A 148 -8.68 18.80 19.70
CA GLN A 148 -10.04 19.27 19.47
C GLN A 148 -10.76 19.68 20.77
N ASN A 149 -10.02 19.70 21.89
CA ASN A 149 -10.53 19.94 23.24
C ASN A 149 -11.87 19.25 23.54
N ARG A 150 -12.00 17.97 23.19
CA ARG A 150 -13.26 17.24 23.31
C ARG A 150 -13.09 15.83 23.87
N TYR A 151 -14.08 15.42 24.66
CA TYR A 151 -14.24 14.03 25.06
C TYR A 151 -15.06 13.29 23.99
N TYR A 152 -14.74 12.02 23.76
CA TYR A 152 -15.43 11.16 22.80
C TYR A 152 -15.60 9.75 23.35
N TYR A 153 -16.55 9.02 22.78
CA TYR A 153 -16.71 7.58 23.01
C TYR A 153 -16.48 6.84 21.70
N GLY A 154 -15.45 6.00 21.65
CA GLY A 154 -15.09 5.30 20.43
C GLY A 154 -13.65 4.77 20.45
N TYR A 155 -12.98 4.80 19.30
CA TYR A 155 -11.65 4.23 19.11
C TYR A 155 -10.59 5.31 18.95
N LYS A 156 -9.35 5.00 19.37
CA LYS A 156 -8.16 5.74 18.94
C LYS A 156 -7.61 5.05 17.72
N LEU A 157 -7.59 5.73 16.58
CA LEU A 157 -6.83 5.27 15.43
C LEU A 157 -5.39 5.80 15.56
N PRO A 158 -4.39 4.95 15.83
CA PRO A 158 -3.01 5.37 15.71
C PRO A 158 -2.68 5.55 14.22
N CYS A 159 -2.42 6.80 13.82
CA CYS A 159 -1.75 7.11 12.57
C CYS A 159 -0.25 7.08 12.84
N ARG A 160 0.40 5.99 12.43
CA ARG A 160 1.86 5.93 12.42
C ARG A 160 2.35 6.86 11.32
N MET A 161 2.88 8.02 11.69
CA MET A 161 3.69 8.80 10.76
C MET A 161 5.10 8.22 10.83
N LEU A 162 5.54 7.62 9.72
CA LEU A 162 6.95 7.33 9.50
C LEU A 162 7.56 8.65 8.98
N TYR A 163 8.58 9.17 9.67
CA TYR A 163 9.44 10.21 9.09
C TYR A 163 10.58 9.54 8.32
#